data_AF-A0AAE6W173-F1
#
_entry.id   AF-A0AAE6W173-F1
#
_cell.length_a   1.000
_cell.length_b   1.000
_cell.length_c   1.000
_cell.angle_alpha   90.00
_cell.angle_beta   90.00
_cell.angle_gamma   90.00
#
_symmetry.space_group_name_H-M   'P 1'
#
loop_
_entity.id
_entity.type
_entity.pdbx_description
1 polymer ?
#
loop_
_entity_poly.entity_id
_entity_poly.type
_entity_poly.pdbx_seq_one_letter_code
_entity_poly.pdbx_strand_id
1 'polypeptide(L)'
;MSQHPDSFRAVNLLSFQDAAFWTAFRICFFMWRRQGGKSYTIASKAIARMLERAWRNCFFVSASISTGKEIVEKEATIWHDALAALKACQDKLGKQLGGNVIDKGTKELLNVDDLAELMDKQAAQVRIYHTRTAYSRTKILAPNPDTARGWTGDVFGDEIGFWPDFQGVWDAVEPIISRNPDFLFWLFSTPPADDTHYTYDLLNPGLRTFEPNAAGNWYKTEQGYPVHRVDALDAELAGLPLYDPLSGKVVPYAEFRAHSLDRASVDRNYGLKFIQGGTAAIPLGWLNRAQNMGLGHCTGLDLAGEEVCA
;
A
#
# COMPACT_ATOMS: atom_id res chain seq x y z
N MET A 1 0.03 -23.30 6.51
CA MET A 1 -0.82 -23.53 7.69
C MET A 1 -2.18 -23.97 7.17
N SER A 2 -2.68 -25.11 7.65
CA SER A 2 -3.95 -25.70 7.22
C SER A 2 -5.12 -24.77 7.54
N GLN A 3 -5.89 -24.39 6.51
CA GLN A 3 -7.10 -23.59 6.66
C GLN A 3 -8.14 -24.42 7.43
N HIS A 4 -8.52 -23.96 8.62
CA HIS A 4 -9.65 -24.54 9.34
C HIS A 4 -10.94 -24.21 8.56
N PRO A 5 -11.81 -25.19 8.27
CA PRO A 5 -12.99 -25.02 7.41
C PRO A 5 -14.07 -24.06 7.96
N ASP A 6 -13.90 -23.56 9.18
CA ASP A 6 -14.79 -22.59 9.84
C ASP A 6 -14.09 -21.25 10.18
N SER A 7 -12.99 -20.89 9.50
CA SER A 7 -12.34 -19.59 9.75
C SER A 7 -13.23 -18.45 9.24
N PHE A 8 -14.04 -17.91 10.13
CA PHE A 8 -14.82 -16.71 9.86
C PHE A 8 -13.88 -15.54 9.50
N ARG A 9 -13.99 -15.02 8.27
CA ARG A 9 -13.23 -13.84 7.84
C ARG A 9 -14.10 -12.60 8.02
N ALA A 10 -13.65 -11.69 8.87
CA ALA A 10 -14.32 -10.41 9.09
C ALA A 10 -14.24 -9.48 7.87
N VAL A 11 -13.22 -9.65 7.03
CA VAL A 11 -13.04 -8.90 5.78
C VAL A 11 -12.60 -9.84 4.66
N ASN A 12 -13.06 -9.56 3.44
CA ASN A 12 -12.72 -10.34 2.26
C ASN A 12 -11.54 -9.70 1.53
N LEU A 13 -10.35 -10.27 1.73
CA LEU A 13 -9.12 -9.85 1.08
C LEU A 13 -8.80 -10.79 -0.09
N LEU A 14 -8.37 -10.22 -1.23
CA LEU A 14 -7.77 -10.96 -2.34
C LEU A 14 -6.48 -11.64 -1.88
N SER A 15 -6.02 -12.67 -2.59
CA SER A 15 -4.85 -13.47 -2.21
C SER A 15 -3.60 -12.65 -1.89
N PHE A 16 -3.26 -11.65 -2.70
CA PHE A 16 -2.12 -10.77 -2.45
C PHE A 16 -2.37 -9.78 -1.30
N GLN A 17 -3.61 -9.38 -1.06
CA GLN A 17 -3.98 -8.53 0.06
C GLN A 17 -3.90 -9.29 1.39
N ASP A 18 -4.36 -10.55 1.40
CA ASP A 18 -4.23 -11.45 2.54
C ASP A 18 -2.75 -11.71 2.85
N ALA A 19 -1.95 -11.99 1.81
CA ALA A 19 -0.50 -12.15 1.95
C ALA A 19 0.15 -10.91 2.59
N ALA A 20 -0.19 -9.70 2.13
CA ALA A 20 0.30 -8.45 2.69
C ALA A 20 -0.19 -8.18 4.12
N PHE A 21 -1.48 -8.41 4.40
CA PHE A 21 -2.11 -8.19 5.70
C PHE A 21 -1.40 -8.98 6.81
N TRP A 22 -1.03 -10.23 6.54
CA TRP A 22 -0.35 -11.10 7.51
C TRP A 22 1.15 -10.87 7.65
N THR A 23 1.75 -9.98 6.85
CA THR A 23 3.18 -9.70 7.00
C THR A 23 3.49 -9.03 8.33
N ALA A 24 4.66 -9.40 8.88
CA ALA A 24 5.21 -8.86 10.12
C ALA A 24 6.39 -7.91 9.86
N PHE A 25 6.64 -7.53 8.60
CA PHE A 25 7.72 -6.60 8.28
C PHE A 25 7.43 -5.22 8.88
N ARG A 26 8.38 -4.71 9.67
CA ARG A 26 8.25 -3.40 10.32
C ARG A 26 8.28 -2.28 9.29
N ILE A 27 9.21 -2.34 8.36
CA ILE A 27 9.30 -1.44 7.21
C ILE A 27 9.07 -2.28 5.96
N CYS A 28 8.11 -1.90 5.13
CA CYS A 28 7.77 -2.64 3.92
C CYS A 28 7.26 -1.72 2.82
N PHE A 29 7.71 -1.96 1.60
CA PHE A 29 7.20 -1.29 0.42
C PHE A 29 6.22 -2.19 -0.33
N PHE A 30 5.21 -1.59 -0.94
CA PHE A 30 4.16 -2.28 -1.68
C PHE A 30 4.02 -1.64 -3.06
N MET A 31 4.68 -2.26 -4.04
CA MET A 31 4.59 -1.91 -5.45
C MET A 31 3.39 -2.61 -6.07
N TRP A 32 2.23 -1.99 -5.97
CA TRP A 32 0.98 -2.58 -6.47
C TRP A 32 0.40 -1.76 -7.61
N ARG A 33 -0.26 -2.44 -8.55
CA ARG A 33 -0.96 -1.76 -9.64
C ARG A 33 -1.99 -0.75 -9.15
N ARG A 34 -2.28 0.22 -10.01
CA ARG A 34 -3.38 1.17 -9.82
C ARG A 34 -4.70 0.41 -9.72
N GLN A 35 -5.58 0.90 -8.83
CA GLN A 35 -6.84 0.25 -8.47
C GLN A 35 -6.66 -1.19 -7.92
N GLY A 36 -5.52 -1.51 -7.31
CA GLY A 36 -5.26 -2.82 -6.70
C GLY A 36 -5.78 -2.99 -5.27
N GLY A 37 -6.61 -2.09 -4.76
CA GLY A 37 -7.16 -2.18 -3.39
C GLY A 37 -6.15 -1.91 -2.26
N LYS A 38 -5.13 -1.07 -2.52
CA LYS A 38 -4.10 -0.66 -1.54
C LYS A 38 -4.73 -0.07 -0.27
N SER A 39 -5.58 0.95 -0.44
CA SER A 39 -6.21 1.67 0.66
C SER A 39 -7.09 0.75 1.51
N TYR A 40 -7.83 -0.19 0.90
CA TYR A 40 -8.63 -1.18 1.65
C TYR A 40 -7.74 -2.10 2.50
N THR A 41 -6.59 -2.52 1.96
CA THR A 41 -5.61 -3.33 2.70
C THR A 41 -5.00 -2.56 3.88
N ILE A 42 -4.62 -1.31 3.66
CA ILE A 42 -4.07 -0.41 4.70
C ILE A 42 -5.08 -0.19 5.81
N ALA A 43 -6.31 0.18 5.45
CA ALA A 43 -7.39 0.42 6.41
C ALA A 43 -7.71 -0.85 7.22
N SER A 44 -7.74 -2.01 6.57
CA SER A 44 -7.95 -3.30 7.25
C SER A 44 -6.84 -3.57 8.26
N LYS A 45 -5.57 -3.36 7.87
CA LYS A 45 -4.42 -3.52 8.76
C LYS A 45 -4.48 -2.52 9.91
N ALA A 46 -4.76 -1.24 9.64
CA ALA A 46 -4.85 -0.19 10.66
C ALA A 46 -5.92 -0.53 11.71
N ILE A 47 -7.13 -0.94 11.29
CA ILE A 47 -8.19 -1.37 12.20
C ILE A 47 -7.75 -2.56 13.05
N ALA A 48 -7.15 -3.60 12.45
CA ALA A 48 -6.63 -4.74 13.21
C ALA A 48 -5.60 -4.31 14.27
N ARG A 49 -4.65 -3.43 13.92
CA ARG A 49 -3.64 -2.90 14.85
C ARG A 49 -4.26 -2.04 15.95
N MET A 50 -5.27 -1.24 15.63
CA MET A 50 -5.98 -0.40 16.59
C MET A 50 -6.83 -1.22 17.57
N LEU A 51 -7.34 -2.38 17.14
CA LEU A 51 -8.09 -3.32 17.98
C LEU A 51 -7.19 -4.14 18.90
N GLU A 52 -5.98 -4.51 18.46
CA GLU A 52 -5.06 -5.34 19.24
C GLU A 52 -4.67 -4.71 20.59
N ARG A 53 -4.44 -3.39 20.63
CA ARG A 53 -3.98 -2.67 21.85
C ARG A 53 -4.49 -1.24 21.88
N ALA A 54 -4.69 -0.71 23.09
CA ALA A 54 -5.01 0.70 23.32
C ALA A 54 -3.84 1.63 22.96
N TRP A 55 -4.14 2.92 22.76
CA TRP A 55 -3.17 3.98 22.45
C TRP A 55 -2.39 3.76 21.15
N ARG A 56 -2.95 2.99 20.23
CA ARG A 56 -2.38 2.77 18.91
C ARG A 56 -2.81 3.89 17.97
N ASN A 57 -1.88 4.72 17.54
CA ASN A 57 -2.13 5.69 16.48
C ASN A 57 -1.69 5.09 15.14
N CYS A 58 -2.53 5.21 14.12
CA CYS A 58 -2.21 4.91 12.72
C CYS A 58 -2.26 6.21 11.92
N PHE A 59 -1.15 6.61 11.32
CA PHE A 59 -1.06 7.82 10.50
C PHE A 59 -1.12 7.42 9.03
N PHE A 60 -2.17 7.84 8.35
CA PHE A 60 -2.31 7.66 6.90
C PHE A 60 -1.76 8.91 6.20
N VAL A 61 -0.74 8.73 5.38
CA VAL A 61 -0.04 9.82 4.71
C VAL A 61 -0.34 9.71 3.22
N SER A 62 -0.94 10.74 2.63
CA SER A 62 -1.30 10.76 1.21
C SER A 62 -0.93 12.08 0.57
N ALA A 63 -0.44 12.04 -0.68
CA ALA A 63 -0.05 13.21 -1.45
C ALA A 63 -1.20 14.24 -1.62
N SER A 64 -2.45 13.78 -1.54
CA SER A 64 -3.63 14.65 -1.53
C SER A 64 -4.52 14.37 -0.33
N ILE A 65 -4.91 15.43 0.38
CA ILE A 65 -5.86 15.35 1.50
C ILE A 65 -7.25 14.88 1.03
N SER A 66 -7.64 15.17 -0.23
CA SER A 66 -8.90 14.67 -0.79
C SER A 66 -8.86 13.17 -1.03
N THR A 67 -7.77 12.64 -1.59
CA THR A 67 -7.51 11.19 -1.68
C THR A 67 -7.44 10.55 -0.29
N GLY A 68 -6.92 11.30 0.69
CA GLY A 68 -6.93 10.91 2.09
C GLY A 68 -8.33 10.70 2.66
N LYS A 69 -9.37 11.47 2.28
CA LYS A 69 -10.74 11.26 2.78
C LYS A 69 -11.33 9.91 2.34
N GLU A 70 -10.93 9.41 1.18
CA GLU A 70 -11.31 8.09 0.68
C GLU A 70 -10.92 6.96 1.65
N ILE A 71 -9.86 7.15 2.47
CA ILE A 71 -9.50 6.14 3.49
C ILE A 71 -10.51 6.09 4.64
N VAL A 72 -11.13 7.20 5.04
CA VAL A 72 -12.17 7.19 6.10
C VAL A 72 -13.40 6.46 5.58
N GLU A 73 -13.80 6.74 4.34
CA GLU A 73 -14.92 6.05 3.67
C GLU A 73 -14.63 4.54 3.55
N LYS A 74 -13.38 4.16 3.24
CA LYS A 74 -12.95 2.76 3.22
C LYS A 74 -12.89 2.12 4.60
N GLU A 75 -12.41 2.82 5.62
CA GLU A 75 -12.44 2.34 7.01
C GLU A 75 -13.90 2.13 7.46
N ALA A 76 -14.82 3.04 7.12
CA ALA A 76 -16.25 2.86 7.37
C ALA A 76 -16.81 1.64 6.62
N THR A 77 -16.45 1.45 5.35
CA THR A 77 -16.82 0.27 4.56
C THR A 77 -16.29 -1.02 5.21
N ILE A 78 -15.04 -1.05 5.67
CA ILE A 78 -14.46 -2.20 6.37
C ILE A 78 -15.18 -2.46 7.68
N TRP A 79 -15.57 -1.41 8.41
CA TRP A 79 -16.41 -1.56 9.57
C TRP A 79 -17.75 -2.17 9.21
N HIS A 80 -18.44 -1.68 8.18
CA HIS A 80 -19.68 -2.27 7.66
C HIS A 80 -19.49 -3.75 7.31
N ASP A 81 -18.43 -4.11 6.58
CA ASP A 81 -18.13 -5.49 6.21
C ASP A 81 -17.92 -6.36 7.45
N ALA A 82 -17.09 -5.93 8.39
CA ALA A 82 -16.81 -6.65 9.63
C ALA A 82 -18.03 -6.78 10.54
N LEU A 83 -18.86 -5.74 10.58
CA LEU A 83 -20.10 -5.67 11.34
C LEU A 83 -21.19 -6.55 10.74
N ALA A 84 -21.36 -6.54 9.42
CA ALA A 84 -22.23 -7.46 8.70
C ALA A 84 -21.77 -8.91 8.88
N ALA A 85 -20.46 -9.14 8.86
CA ALA A 85 -19.87 -10.43 9.15
C ALA A 85 -20.22 -10.88 10.59
N LEU A 86 -19.99 -10.03 11.59
CA LEU A 86 -20.37 -10.32 12.98
C LEU A 86 -21.87 -10.61 13.12
N LYS A 87 -22.75 -9.88 12.42
CA LYS A 87 -24.21 -10.11 12.39
C LYS A 87 -24.56 -11.46 11.78
N ALA A 88 -23.97 -11.82 10.65
CA ALA A 88 -24.14 -13.14 10.05
C ALA A 88 -23.69 -14.28 11.00
N CYS A 89 -22.61 -14.06 11.77
CA CYS A 89 -22.19 -14.96 12.83
C CYS A 89 -23.21 -15.06 13.98
N GLN A 90 -23.78 -13.93 14.42
CA GLN A 90 -24.83 -13.89 15.45
C GLN A 90 -26.06 -14.69 15.01
N ASP A 91 -26.53 -14.45 13.79
CA ASP A 91 -27.68 -15.13 13.20
C ASP A 91 -27.43 -16.63 13.11
N LYS A 92 -26.25 -17.04 12.65
CA LYS A 92 -25.86 -18.47 12.56
C LYS A 92 -25.76 -19.14 13.94
N LEU A 93 -25.32 -18.41 14.97
CA LEU A 93 -25.14 -18.93 16.32
C LEU A 93 -26.37 -18.77 17.22
N GLY A 94 -27.41 -18.06 16.77
CA GLY A 94 -28.59 -17.72 17.57
C GLY A 94 -28.25 -16.90 18.82
N LYS A 95 -27.16 -16.13 18.79
CA LYS A 95 -26.63 -15.39 19.95
C LYS A 95 -26.47 -13.91 19.60
N GLN A 96 -26.93 -13.03 20.48
CA GLN A 96 -26.61 -11.60 20.41
C GLN A 96 -25.22 -11.37 21.01
N LEU A 97 -24.31 -10.74 20.25
CA LEU A 97 -23.06 -10.22 20.81
C LEU A 97 -23.38 -8.85 21.43
N GLY A 98 -23.17 -8.71 22.73
CA GLY A 98 -23.34 -7.43 23.41
C GLY A 98 -22.26 -6.44 22.97
N GLY A 99 -22.67 -5.37 22.29
CA GLY A 99 -21.85 -4.16 22.21
C GLY A 99 -21.83 -3.47 23.58
N ASN A 100 -20.82 -2.65 23.86
CA ASN A 100 -20.86 -1.71 24.99
C ASN A 100 -21.18 -0.28 24.51
N VAL A 101 -21.58 -0.14 23.25
CA VAL A 101 -21.89 1.16 22.65
C VAL A 101 -23.38 1.39 22.82
N ILE A 102 -23.71 2.35 23.68
CA ILE A 102 -25.08 2.70 24.04
C ILE A 102 -25.39 4.04 23.40
N ASP A 103 -26.52 4.15 22.69
CA ASP A 103 -26.98 5.44 22.16
C ASP A 103 -27.26 6.40 23.34
N LYS A 104 -26.72 7.63 23.26
CA LYS A 104 -26.81 8.59 24.37
C LYS A 104 -28.23 9.07 24.65
N GLY A 105 -29.12 9.02 23.66
CA GLY A 105 -30.52 9.40 23.79
C GLY A 105 -31.39 8.23 24.27
N THR A 106 -31.33 7.09 23.58
CA THR A 106 -32.21 5.95 23.84
C THR A 106 -31.73 5.06 24.98
N LYS A 107 -30.44 5.12 25.33
CA LYS A 107 -29.77 4.23 26.30
C LYS A 107 -29.83 2.74 25.92
N GLU A 108 -30.14 2.45 24.68
CA GLU A 108 -30.13 1.09 24.13
C GLU A 108 -28.80 0.79 23.47
N LEU A 109 -28.50 -0.50 23.32
CA LEU A 109 -27.35 -0.96 22.56
C LEU A 109 -27.49 -0.49 21.11
N LEU A 110 -26.52 0.28 20.63
CA LEU A 110 -26.47 0.68 19.23
C LEU A 110 -26.43 -0.58 18.37
N ASN A 111 -27.36 -0.64 17.41
CA ASN A 111 -27.30 -1.69 16.41
C ASN A 111 -25.98 -1.54 15.64
N VAL A 112 -25.47 -2.67 15.19
CA VAL A 112 -24.34 -2.83 14.28
C VAL A 112 -24.45 -1.85 13.09
N ASP A 113 -25.65 -1.65 12.56
CA ASP A 113 -25.91 -0.71 11.46
C ASP A 113 -25.75 0.76 11.89
N ASP A 114 -26.18 1.12 13.10
CA ASP A 114 -26.07 2.48 13.67
C ASP A 114 -24.62 2.84 14.05
N LEU A 115 -23.84 1.85 14.48
CA LEU A 115 -22.41 2.03 14.78
C LEU A 115 -21.64 2.49 13.55
N ALA A 116 -21.99 1.96 12.38
CA ALA A 116 -21.35 2.31 11.13
C ALA A 116 -21.79 3.70 10.64
N GLU A 117 -23.07 4.08 10.81
CA GLU A 117 -23.54 5.45 10.56
C GLU A 117 -22.88 6.50 11.48
N LEU A 118 -22.52 6.12 12.71
CA LEU A 118 -21.81 7.02 13.64
C LEU A 118 -20.38 7.29 13.18
N MET A 119 -19.74 6.32 12.52
CA MET A 119 -18.40 6.45 11.94
C MET A 119 -18.39 7.34 10.69
N ASP A 120 -19.52 7.43 9.99
CA ASP A 120 -19.71 8.26 8.79
C ASP A 120 -19.79 9.77 9.12
N LYS A 121 -20.11 10.12 10.37
CA LYS A 121 -20.32 11.51 10.80
C LYS A 121 -19.01 12.18 11.28
N GLN A 122 -18.34 12.84 10.33
CA GLN A 122 -17.57 14.09 10.50
C GLN A 122 -16.23 14.12 11.27
N ALA A 123 -15.28 13.23 10.98
CA ALA A 123 -13.87 13.57 11.23
C ALA A 123 -12.92 12.89 10.23
N ALA A 124 -11.82 13.56 9.89
CA ALA A 124 -10.66 12.95 9.18
C ALA A 124 -9.90 11.96 10.09
N GLN A 125 -10.64 11.23 10.93
CA GLN A 125 -10.14 10.43 12.02
C GLN A 125 -11.21 9.41 12.45
N VAL A 126 -10.79 8.15 12.54
CA VAL A 126 -11.48 7.06 13.25
C VAL A 126 -10.91 6.92 14.67
N ARG A 127 -11.75 6.64 15.66
CA ARG A 127 -11.33 6.32 17.04
C ARG A 127 -11.96 5.02 17.51
N ILE A 128 -11.13 4.14 18.07
CA ILE A 128 -11.57 2.92 18.76
C ILE A 128 -11.28 3.07 20.24
N TYR A 129 -12.33 3.18 21.05
CA TYR A 129 -12.19 3.32 22.50
C TYR A 129 -12.03 1.94 23.15
N HIS A 130 -10.95 1.78 23.90
CA HIS A 130 -10.66 0.59 24.72
C HIS A 130 -11.15 0.77 26.15
N THR A 131 -11.13 2.01 26.64
CA THR A 131 -11.76 2.44 27.89
C THR A 131 -12.34 3.84 27.69
N ARG A 132 -12.97 4.42 28.73
CA ARG A 132 -13.49 5.79 28.70
C ARG A 132 -12.42 6.84 28.32
N THR A 133 -11.14 6.57 28.59
CA THR A 133 -10.05 7.51 28.35
C THR A 133 -8.99 6.99 27.38
N ALA A 134 -8.87 5.67 27.23
CA ALA A 134 -7.89 5.05 26.34
C ALA A 134 -8.52 4.72 24.99
N TYR A 135 -7.95 5.25 23.92
CA TYR A 135 -8.41 4.99 22.57
C TYR A 135 -7.25 4.91 21.59
N SER A 136 -7.47 4.13 20.54
CA SER A 136 -6.64 4.05 19.35
C SER A 136 -7.27 4.91 18.25
N ARG A 137 -6.49 5.40 17.29
CA ARG A 137 -7.02 6.28 16.24
C ARG A 137 -6.29 6.20 14.91
N THR A 138 -7.03 6.44 13.83
CA THR A 138 -6.46 6.80 12.53
C THR A 138 -6.42 8.32 12.38
N LYS A 139 -5.39 8.85 11.74
CA LYS A 139 -5.31 10.27 11.35
C LYS A 139 -4.76 10.39 9.94
N ILE A 140 -5.44 11.15 9.10
CA ILE A 140 -4.98 11.45 7.74
C ILE A 140 -4.15 12.72 7.73
N LEU A 141 -2.99 12.66 7.06
CA LEU A 141 -2.04 13.75 6.98
C LEU A 141 -1.44 13.85 5.57
N ALA A 142 -0.96 15.03 5.23
CA ALA A 142 -0.13 15.23 4.05
C ALA A 142 1.31 14.80 4.33
N PRO A 143 2.09 14.39 3.31
CA PRO A 143 3.51 14.07 3.42
C PRO A 143 4.34 15.34 3.64
N ASN A 144 4.39 15.80 4.89
CA ASN A 144 5.18 16.96 5.30
C ASN A 144 6.14 16.57 6.44
N PRO A 145 7.47 16.66 6.22
CA PRO A 145 8.50 16.34 7.21
C PRO A 145 8.32 17.06 8.55
N ASP A 146 7.90 18.33 8.55
CA ASP A 146 7.74 19.14 9.76
C ASP A 146 6.65 18.57 10.66
N THR A 147 5.54 18.16 10.05
CA THR A 147 4.46 17.52 10.81
C THR A 147 4.84 16.10 11.21
N ALA A 148 5.60 15.39 10.36
CA ALA A 148 6.02 14.00 10.57
C ALA A 148 6.83 13.81 11.85
N ARG A 149 7.69 14.76 12.18
CA ARG A 149 8.48 14.76 13.44
C ARG A 149 7.62 14.66 14.70
N GLY A 150 6.36 15.09 14.65
CA GLY A 150 5.44 15.06 15.79
C GLY A 150 4.59 13.79 15.89
N TRP A 151 4.74 12.83 14.97
CA TRP A 151 3.93 11.61 14.98
C TRP A 151 4.45 10.61 16.02
N THR A 152 3.60 9.67 16.43
CA THR A 152 3.97 8.56 17.31
C THR A 152 2.98 7.42 17.12
N GLY A 153 3.34 6.42 16.31
CA GLY A 153 2.45 5.34 15.93
C GLY A 153 2.90 4.60 14.68
N ASP A 154 2.02 3.75 14.17
CA ASP A 154 2.17 3.13 12.86
C ASP A 154 1.98 4.20 11.77
N VAL A 155 2.76 4.13 10.70
CA VAL A 155 2.70 5.06 9.56
C VAL A 155 2.43 4.27 8.29
N PHE A 156 1.39 4.66 7.56
CA PHE A 156 1.00 4.08 6.28
C PHE A 156 1.05 5.17 5.23
N GLY A 157 2.03 5.09 4.33
CA GLY A 157 2.14 6.02 3.21
C GLY A 157 1.48 5.47 1.95
N ASP A 158 0.64 6.28 1.32
CA ASP A 158 0.03 5.99 0.03
C ASP A 158 0.61 6.89 -1.06
N GLU A 159 0.72 6.34 -2.26
CA GLU A 159 1.25 7.02 -3.45
C GLU A 159 2.61 7.71 -3.20
N ILE A 160 3.53 7.00 -2.52
CA ILE A 160 4.82 7.57 -2.10
C ILE A 160 5.72 8.05 -3.26
N GLY A 161 5.52 7.55 -4.48
CA GLY A 161 6.19 8.02 -5.70
C GLY A 161 5.70 9.38 -6.20
N PHE A 162 4.75 10.00 -5.50
CA PHE A 162 4.22 11.33 -5.77
C PHE A 162 4.42 12.28 -4.58
N TRP A 163 5.17 11.87 -3.57
CA TRP A 163 5.46 12.71 -2.41
C TRP A 163 6.55 13.72 -2.79
N PRO A 164 6.30 15.03 -2.66
CA PRO A 164 7.29 16.03 -3.07
C PRO A 164 8.64 15.89 -2.36
N ASP A 165 8.62 15.49 -1.08
CA ASP A 165 9.82 15.27 -0.27
C ASP A 165 9.73 13.92 0.47
N PHE A 166 9.84 12.83 -0.29
CA PHE A 166 9.84 11.49 0.28
C PHE A 166 10.96 11.30 1.31
N GLN A 167 12.18 11.77 1.00
CA GLN A 167 13.35 11.58 1.85
C GLN A 167 13.21 12.32 3.19
N GLY A 168 12.76 13.58 3.17
CA GLY A 168 12.54 14.33 4.41
C GLY A 168 11.45 13.70 5.28
N VAL A 169 10.39 13.12 4.69
CA VAL A 169 9.37 12.38 5.46
C VAL A 169 9.96 11.09 6.02
N TRP A 170 10.75 10.36 5.23
CA TRP A 170 11.45 9.16 5.71
C TRP A 170 12.34 9.47 6.91
N ASP A 171 13.20 10.49 6.82
CA ASP A 171 14.11 10.91 7.89
C ASP A 171 13.37 11.35 9.16
N ALA A 172 12.18 11.94 9.00
CA ALA A 172 11.34 12.31 10.14
C ALA A 172 10.64 11.11 10.79
N VAL A 173 10.28 10.09 10.01
CA VAL A 173 9.54 8.90 10.49
C VAL A 173 10.47 7.83 11.03
N GLU A 174 11.66 7.62 10.46
CA GLU A 174 12.59 6.58 10.88
C GLU A 174 12.87 6.61 12.41
N PRO A 175 13.12 7.76 13.07
CA PRO A 175 13.29 7.82 14.53
C PRO A 175 12.08 7.34 15.33
N ILE A 176 10.87 7.52 14.79
CA ILE A 176 9.63 7.07 15.43
C ILE A 176 9.57 5.55 15.41
N ILE A 177 9.88 4.96 14.25
CA ILE A 177 9.86 3.52 14.04
C ILE A 177 10.99 2.87 14.82
N SER A 178 12.21 3.40 14.77
CA SER A 178 13.36 2.83 15.48
C SER A 178 13.20 2.86 17.01
N ARG A 179 12.46 3.83 17.56
CA ARG A 179 12.17 3.93 19.00
C ARG A 179 11.27 2.83 19.55
N ASN A 180 10.35 2.26 18.75
CA ASN A 180 9.39 1.27 19.22
C ASN A 180 9.34 0.04 18.30
N PRO A 181 9.70 -1.17 18.80
CA PRO A 181 9.74 -2.39 18.01
C PRO A 181 8.38 -2.76 17.40
N ASP A 182 7.28 -2.29 18.00
CA ASP A 182 5.95 -2.63 17.53
C ASP A 182 5.50 -1.78 16.34
N PHE A 183 6.07 -0.58 16.10
CA PHE A 183 5.57 0.32 15.06
C PHE A 183 5.89 -0.17 13.65
N LEU A 184 4.93 0.04 12.75
CA LEU A 184 5.01 -0.28 11.33
C LEU A 184 5.19 1.00 10.50
N PHE A 185 5.92 0.87 9.40
CA PHE A 185 6.05 1.87 8.35
C PHE A 185 5.87 1.21 7.00
N TRP A 186 4.64 1.26 6.48
CA TRP A 186 4.26 0.59 5.24
C TRP A 186 3.98 1.61 4.15
N LEU A 187 4.57 1.40 2.98
CA LEU A 187 4.67 2.42 1.94
C LEU A 187 4.19 1.86 0.60
N PHE A 188 3.05 2.33 0.11
CA PHE A 188 2.40 1.84 -1.09
C PHE A 188 2.63 2.78 -2.26
N SER A 189 2.88 2.21 -3.44
CA SER A 189 3.00 3.01 -4.67
C SER A 189 2.85 2.20 -5.94
N THR A 190 2.61 2.91 -7.05
CA THR A 190 3.02 2.50 -8.39
C THR A 190 4.40 3.11 -8.67
N PRO A 191 5.12 2.71 -9.74
CA PRO A 191 6.36 3.38 -10.09
C PRO A 191 6.12 4.89 -10.28
N PRO A 192 7.06 5.75 -9.87
CA PRO A 192 6.93 7.20 -10.03
C PRO A 192 6.87 7.57 -11.52
N ALA A 193 6.50 8.83 -11.79
CA ALA A 193 6.29 9.28 -13.16
C ALA A 193 7.54 9.19 -14.04
N ASP A 194 8.70 9.45 -13.43
CA ASP A 194 10.03 9.40 -14.04
C ASP A 194 11.08 9.01 -12.98
N ASP A 195 12.33 8.99 -13.42
CA ASP A 195 13.52 8.59 -12.66
C ASP A 195 14.14 9.69 -11.81
N THR A 196 13.58 10.91 -11.82
CA THR A 196 14.04 11.98 -10.93
C THR A 196 13.58 11.78 -9.49
N HIS A 197 12.50 11.01 -9.30
CA HIS A 197 11.95 10.74 -7.99
C HIS A 197 12.76 9.67 -7.26
N TYR A 198 13.14 9.92 -5.99
CA TYR A 198 13.99 9.02 -5.19
C TYR A 198 13.51 7.56 -5.13
N THR A 199 12.18 7.36 -5.12
CA THR A 199 11.60 6.01 -5.08
C THR A 199 11.79 5.21 -6.37
N TYR A 200 12.20 5.85 -7.47
CA TYR A 200 12.49 5.16 -8.73
C TYR A 200 13.62 4.15 -8.50
N ASP A 201 14.81 4.61 -8.14
CA ASP A 201 15.96 3.73 -7.92
C ASP A 201 15.78 2.82 -6.71
N LEU A 202 15.17 3.33 -5.63
CA LEU A 202 14.94 2.55 -4.41
C LEU A 202 14.08 1.32 -4.67
N LEU A 203 13.03 1.45 -5.49
CA LEU A 203 12.03 0.40 -5.70
C LEU A 203 12.20 -0.33 -7.03
N ASN A 204 13.08 0.10 -7.93
CA ASN A 204 13.27 -0.59 -9.20
C ASN A 204 13.81 -2.01 -8.97
N PRO A 205 13.11 -3.07 -9.44
CA PRO A 205 13.58 -4.44 -9.28
C PRO A 205 14.77 -4.81 -10.18
N GLY A 206 15.24 -3.91 -11.03
CA GLY A 206 16.32 -4.15 -11.99
C GLY A 206 15.90 -5.12 -13.09
N LEU A 207 16.79 -6.02 -13.48
CA LEU A 207 16.56 -7.02 -14.54
C LEU A 207 15.75 -8.24 -14.09
N ARG A 208 15.18 -8.21 -12.89
CA ARG A 208 14.43 -9.35 -12.35
C ARG A 208 13.14 -9.57 -13.13
N THR A 209 12.86 -10.83 -13.42
CA THR A 209 11.57 -11.29 -13.93
C THR A 209 10.78 -11.92 -12.80
N PHE A 210 9.45 -11.78 -12.86
CA PHE A 210 8.54 -12.32 -11.87
C PHE A 210 7.49 -13.15 -12.59
N GLU A 211 7.37 -14.42 -12.22
CA GLU A 211 6.26 -15.25 -12.68
C GLU A 211 4.97 -14.77 -12.00
N PRO A 212 3.83 -14.71 -12.74
CA PRO A 212 2.55 -14.31 -12.16
C PRO A 212 2.18 -15.15 -10.93
N ASN A 213 1.84 -14.48 -9.83
CA ASN A 213 1.50 -15.12 -8.56
C ASN A 213 0.31 -14.41 -7.91
N ALA A 214 -0.77 -15.14 -7.64
CA ALA A 214 -1.96 -14.61 -6.98
C ALA A 214 -1.68 -14.00 -5.59
N ALA A 215 -0.66 -14.49 -4.87
CA ALA A 215 -0.23 -13.94 -3.58
C ALA A 215 0.72 -12.73 -3.73
N GLY A 216 1.06 -12.36 -4.96
CA GLY A 216 2.09 -11.38 -5.28
C GLY A 216 3.50 -11.93 -5.11
N ASN A 217 4.46 -11.14 -5.56
CA ASN A 217 5.87 -11.47 -5.58
C ASN A 217 6.65 -10.65 -4.55
N TRP A 218 7.76 -11.19 -4.06
CA TRP A 218 8.62 -10.52 -3.08
C TRP A 218 10.02 -10.31 -3.63
N TYR A 219 10.58 -9.13 -3.38
CA TYR A 219 12.01 -8.86 -3.57
C TYR A 219 12.51 -7.93 -2.46
N LYS A 220 13.81 -7.61 -2.51
CA LYS A 220 14.41 -6.64 -1.60
C LYS A 220 15.04 -5.51 -2.39
N THR A 221 14.98 -4.30 -1.85
CA THR A 221 15.80 -3.16 -2.32
C THR A 221 17.29 -3.47 -2.10
N GLU A 222 18.17 -2.65 -2.67
CA GLU A 222 19.63 -2.77 -2.44
C GLU A 222 19.98 -2.69 -0.95
N GLN A 223 19.27 -1.84 -0.20
CA GLN A 223 19.42 -1.64 1.25
C GLN A 223 18.75 -2.75 2.08
N GLY A 224 18.12 -3.74 1.43
CA GLY A 224 17.55 -4.91 2.10
C GLY A 224 16.11 -4.77 2.56
N TYR A 225 15.42 -3.67 2.25
CA TYR A 225 14.01 -3.50 2.60
C TYR A 225 13.11 -4.42 1.77
N PRO A 226 12.14 -5.11 2.37
CA PRO A 226 11.23 -5.97 1.63
C PRO A 226 10.27 -5.15 0.77
N VAL A 227 10.04 -5.62 -0.44
CA VAL A 227 9.06 -5.07 -1.37
C VAL A 227 8.10 -6.16 -1.83
N HIS A 228 6.81 -5.93 -1.64
CA HIS A 228 5.75 -6.78 -2.19
C HIS A 228 5.26 -6.17 -3.51
N ARG A 229 5.25 -6.98 -4.56
CA ARG A 229 4.96 -6.58 -5.93
C ARG A 229 3.72 -7.30 -6.43
N VAL A 230 2.78 -6.52 -6.97
CA VAL A 230 1.52 -7.04 -7.53
C VAL A 230 1.16 -6.25 -8.78
N ASP A 231 1.46 -6.80 -9.96
CA ASP A 231 1.05 -6.20 -11.23
C ASP A 231 -0.36 -6.65 -11.65
N ALA A 232 -0.74 -6.34 -12.90
CA ALA A 232 -2.01 -6.77 -13.47
C ALA A 232 -2.16 -8.29 -13.59
N LEU A 233 -1.09 -9.03 -13.91
CA LEU A 233 -1.16 -10.48 -14.07
C LEU A 233 -1.30 -11.17 -12.70
N ASP A 234 -0.56 -10.70 -11.69
CA ASP A 234 -0.70 -11.14 -10.31
C ASP A 234 -2.14 -10.90 -9.80
N ALA A 235 -2.68 -9.72 -10.08
CA ALA A 235 -4.02 -9.32 -9.65
C ALA A 235 -5.14 -10.09 -10.37
N GLU A 236 -4.99 -10.35 -11.67
CA GLU A 236 -5.93 -11.19 -12.43
C GLU A 236 -5.99 -12.61 -11.86
N LEU A 237 -4.85 -13.21 -11.55
CA LEU A 237 -4.78 -14.52 -10.89
C LEU A 237 -5.42 -14.52 -9.49
N ALA A 238 -5.39 -13.38 -8.80
CA ALA A 238 -6.07 -13.21 -7.53
C ALA A 238 -7.58 -12.94 -7.66
N GLY A 239 -8.12 -12.87 -8.89
CA GLY A 239 -9.53 -12.64 -9.15
C GLY A 239 -9.94 -11.17 -9.29
N LEU A 240 -8.99 -10.26 -9.52
CA LEU A 240 -9.28 -8.84 -9.79
C LEU A 240 -9.22 -8.54 -11.30
N PRO A 241 -10.37 -8.51 -12.00
CA PRO A 241 -10.42 -8.35 -13.45
C PRO A 241 -10.06 -6.93 -13.91
N LEU A 242 -9.71 -6.82 -15.19
CA LEU A 242 -9.70 -5.57 -15.95
C LEU A 242 -10.91 -5.53 -16.88
N TYR A 243 -11.46 -4.34 -17.07
CA TYR A 243 -12.59 -4.10 -17.96
C TYR A 243 -12.17 -3.21 -19.11
N ASP A 244 -12.54 -3.59 -20.32
CA ASP A 244 -12.31 -2.78 -21.52
C ASP A 244 -13.16 -1.51 -21.46
N PRO A 245 -12.55 -0.31 -21.64
CA PRO A 245 -13.26 0.95 -21.45
C PRO A 245 -14.35 1.22 -22.50
N LEU A 246 -14.33 0.54 -23.65
CA LEU A 246 -15.32 0.72 -24.71
C LEU A 246 -16.51 -0.22 -24.56
N SER A 247 -16.24 -1.49 -24.25
CA SER A 247 -17.26 -2.54 -24.19
C SER A 247 -17.74 -2.87 -22.78
N GLY A 248 -17.00 -2.46 -21.74
CA GLY A 248 -17.27 -2.81 -20.34
C GLY A 248 -17.09 -4.29 -20.02
N LYS A 249 -16.55 -5.09 -20.94
CA LYS A 249 -16.32 -6.53 -20.75
C LYS A 249 -15.01 -6.78 -20.05
N VAL A 250 -14.95 -7.89 -19.31
CA VAL A 250 -13.68 -8.37 -18.75
C VAL A 250 -12.75 -8.74 -19.89
N VAL A 251 -11.53 -8.21 -19.86
CA VAL A 251 -10.48 -8.49 -20.85
C VAL A 251 -9.16 -8.81 -20.14
N PRO A 252 -8.31 -9.68 -20.73
CA PRO A 252 -6.96 -9.92 -20.21
C PRO A 252 -6.09 -8.65 -20.29
N TYR A 253 -5.08 -8.56 -19.42
CA TYR A 253 -4.15 -7.42 -19.37
C TYR A 253 -3.53 -7.08 -20.73
N ALA A 254 -3.15 -8.07 -21.53
CA ALA A 254 -2.56 -7.86 -22.85
C ALA A 254 -3.51 -7.11 -23.80
N GLU A 255 -4.81 -7.45 -23.76
CA GLU A 255 -5.85 -6.82 -24.57
C GLU A 255 -6.18 -5.41 -24.03
N PHE A 256 -6.34 -5.27 -22.71
CA PHE A 256 -6.51 -3.97 -22.05
C PHE A 256 -5.39 -2.99 -22.44
N ARG A 257 -4.14 -3.46 -22.42
CA ARG A 257 -2.98 -2.68 -22.85
C ARG A 257 -3.02 -2.32 -24.32
N ALA A 258 -3.47 -3.22 -25.21
CA ALA A 258 -3.53 -2.97 -26.65
C ALA A 258 -4.53 -1.86 -27.01
N HIS A 259 -5.68 -1.83 -26.33
CA HIS A 259 -6.76 -0.85 -26.52
C HIS A 259 -6.51 0.49 -25.83
N SER A 260 -5.56 0.56 -24.90
CA SER A 260 -5.27 1.78 -24.15
C SER A 260 -4.60 2.86 -25.01
N LEU A 261 -5.09 4.09 -24.89
CA LEU A 261 -4.54 5.27 -25.58
C LEU A 261 -3.08 5.53 -25.21
N ASP A 262 -2.74 5.39 -23.94
CA ASP A 262 -1.39 5.55 -23.40
C ASP A 262 -0.87 4.23 -22.83
N ARG A 263 -0.18 3.47 -23.69
CA ARG A 263 0.40 2.18 -23.33
C ARG A 263 1.53 2.32 -22.31
N ALA A 264 2.26 3.43 -22.31
CA ALA A 264 3.34 3.68 -21.35
C ALA A 264 2.77 3.88 -19.94
N SER A 265 1.68 4.64 -19.81
CA SER A 265 0.95 4.76 -18.54
C SER A 265 0.40 3.41 -18.07
N VAL A 266 -0.08 2.54 -18.97
CA VAL A 266 -0.51 1.18 -18.59
C VAL A 266 0.66 0.33 -18.14
N ASP A 267 1.76 0.35 -18.87
CA ASP A 267 2.99 -0.35 -18.51
C ASP A 267 3.50 0.05 -17.13
N ARG A 268 3.47 1.35 -16.81
CA ARG A 268 3.86 1.87 -15.49
C ARG A 268 2.86 1.50 -14.40
N ASN A 269 1.59 1.86 -14.57
CA ASN A 269 0.60 1.82 -13.50
C ASN A 269 0.00 0.43 -13.27
N TYR A 270 -0.02 -0.43 -14.30
CA TYR A 270 -0.58 -1.78 -14.23
C TYR A 270 0.49 -2.86 -14.37
N GLY A 271 1.46 -2.67 -15.26
CA GLY A 271 2.59 -3.59 -15.43
C GLY A 271 3.73 -3.37 -14.42
N LEU A 272 3.67 -2.28 -13.64
CA LEU A 272 4.71 -1.87 -12.69
C LEU A 272 6.10 -1.71 -13.32
N LYS A 273 6.14 -1.28 -14.58
CA LYS A 273 7.39 -1.00 -15.28
C LYS A 273 7.91 0.38 -14.87
N PHE A 274 9.19 0.42 -14.52
CA PHE A 274 9.91 1.66 -14.22
C PHE A 274 10.36 2.27 -15.55
N ILE A 275 9.54 3.16 -16.10
CA ILE A 275 9.81 3.82 -17.37
C ILE A 275 10.67 5.06 -17.11
N GLN A 276 11.80 5.18 -17.79
CA GLN A 276 12.67 6.35 -17.67
C GLN A 276 11.98 7.59 -18.25
N GLY A 277 12.10 8.72 -17.56
CA GLY A 277 11.63 10.01 -18.07
C GLY A 277 12.44 10.40 -19.30
N GLY A 278 11.77 10.64 -20.42
CA GLY A 278 12.41 11.01 -21.68
C GLY A 278 12.92 12.45 -21.70
N THR A 279 13.90 12.82 -20.86
CA THR A 279 14.82 13.95 -21.06
C THR A 279 16.09 13.73 -20.23
N ALA A 280 17.08 13.05 -20.80
CA ALA A 280 18.32 12.62 -20.13
C ALA A 280 19.49 13.62 -20.25
N ALA A 281 20.35 13.71 -19.23
CA ALA A 281 21.80 13.99 -19.36
C ALA A 281 22.66 13.65 -18.12
N ILE A 282 22.15 13.11 -17.02
CA ILE A 282 22.29 11.68 -16.63
C ILE A 282 22.31 11.71 -15.09
N PRO A 283 21.37 11.09 -14.32
CA PRO A 283 21.62 9.77 -13.68
C PRO A 283 20.34 9.04 -13.14
N LEU A 284 20.29 7.89 -12.43
CA LEU A 284 21.27 7.17 -11.60
C LEU A 284 20.92 5.67 -11.43
N GLY A 285 20.54 4.98 -12.49
CA GLY A 285 21.21 3.70 -12.72
C GLY A 285 22.53 3.92 -13.46
N TRP A 286 22.77 5.15 -13.91
CA TRP A 286 23.41 5.39 -15.21
C TRP A 286 24.93 5.53 -15.13
N LEU A 287 25.41 4.84 -14.13
CA LEU A 287 26.46 5.18 -13.21
C LEU A 287 26.45 4.09 -12.15
N ASN A 288 25.32 3.37 -11.98
CA ASN A 288 25.24 2.06 -11.37
C ASN A 288 25.74 1.00 -12.35
N ARG A 289 26.87 0.41 -12.08
CA ARG A 289 27.83 0.86 -11.11
C ARG A 289 29.04 0.47 -11.80
N ALA A 290 29.47 1.42 -12.63
CA ALA A 290 30.32 1.07 -13.71
C ALA A 290 29.65 -0.14 -14.50
N GLN A 291 30.24 -0.90 -15.36
CA GLN A 291 31.63 -1.17 -15.51
C GLN A 291 32.30 -1.68 -14.21
N ASN A 292 31.63 -1.76 -13.04
CA ASN A 292 32.28 -1.78 -11.70
C ASN A 292 33.41 -2.75 -11.62
N MET A 293 33.37 -3.83 -12.39
CA MET A 293 34.34 -4.88 -12.27
C MET A 293 34.79 -5.48 -13.62
N GLY A 294 34.47 -4.84 -14.76
CA GLY A 294 34.99 -5.19 -16.10
C GLY A 294 36.32 -4.50 -16.45
N LEU A 295 36.75 -3.62 -15.56
CA LEU A 295 37.90 -3.86 -14.70
C LEU A 295 38.67 -5.18 -15.00
N GLY A 296 39.84 -5.01 -15.63
CA GLY A 296 40.85 -6.05 -15.90
C GLY A 296 41.03 -6.44 -17.38
N HIS A 297 40.06 -6.15 -18.27
CA HIS A 297 39.94 -6.86 -19.56
C HIS A 297 39.54 -6.06 -20.82
N CYS A 298 39.21 -4.77 -20.76
CA CYS A 298 38.63 -4.07 -21.91
C CYS A 298 39.38 -2.80 -22.33
N THR A 299 39.39 -2.59 -23.64
CA THR A 299 39.81 -1.39 -24.38
C THR A 299 38.65 -0.48 -24.75
N GLY A 300 38.84 0.85 -24.77
CA GLY A 300 37.98 1.76 -25.54
C GLY A 300 38.57 2.16 -26.91
N LEU A 301 37.82 2.01 -28.00
CA LEU A 301 38.20 2.43 -29.36
C LEU A 301 37.38 3.64 -29.83
N ASP A 302 38.06 4.68 -30.37
CA ASP A 302 37.43 5.88 -30.92
C ASP A 302 37.30 5.81 -32.45
N LEU A 303 36.07 5.77 -32.94
CA LEU A 303 35.75 5.65 -34.37
C LEU A 303 35.83 6.99 -35.13
N ALA A 304 36.28 8.08 -34.50
CA ALA A 304 36.71 9.27 -35.22
C ALA A 304 38.01 9.06 -36.04
N GLY A 305 38.63 7.88 -35.94
CA GLY A 305 39.69 7.42 -36.84
C GLY A 305 41.04 7.12 -36.20
N GLU A 306 41.13 7.05 -34.86
CA GLU A 306 42.35 6.60 -34.20
C GLU A 306 42.05 5.38 -33.33
N GLU A 307 42.61 4.24 -33.73
CA GLU A 307 42.52 3.02 -32.96
C GLU A 307 43.25 3.18 -31.61
N VAL A 308 42.55 2.92 -30.50
CA VAL A 308 43.15 2.75 -29.18
C VAL A 308 42.85 1.33 -28.73
N CYS A 309 43.90 0.50 -28.56
CA CYS A 309 43.86 -0.86 -27.99
C CYS A 309 44.07 -0.85 -26.45
N ALA A 310 43.75 -1.97 -25.77
CA ALA A 310 43.35 -2.11 -24.34
C ALA A 310 44.08 -1.30 -23.28
#